data_AF-A0A535GQ66-F1
#
_entry.id   AF-A0A535GQ66-F1
#
_cell.length_a   1.000
_cell.length_b   1.000
_cell.length_c   1.000
_cell.angle_alpha   90.00
_cell.angle_beta   90.00
_cell.angle_gamma   90.00
#
_symmetry.space_group_name_H-M   'P 1'
#
loop_
_entity.id
_entity.type
_entity.pdbx_description
1 polymer ?
#
loop_
_entity_poly.entity_id
_entity_poly.type
_entity_poly.pdbx_seq_one_letter_code
_entity_poly.pdbx_strand_id
1 'polypeptide(L)'
;MSQDPRDALVIGYVRTPFGRYGGALAQVRPDDLASHVIRAVLERTDIGDREVDEVIFGASNQSGEDNRNVGRMAALLAGLPETVPGVTVNRLCGSGLEAVNDAARRIRAGEADLVVAGGVESMSRAPLVTLKPSEAFPRGERVLADTTLGWRLVNPRMVDLGYHPISLGETAENV
;
A
#
# COMPACT_ATOMS: atom_id res chain seq x y z
N MET A 1 -28.82 2.49 12.26
CA MET A 1 -27.63 3.29 12.61
C MET A 1 -27.71 3.62 14.08
N SER A 2 -26.66 3.31 14.86
CA SER A 2 -26.54 3.73 16.25
C SER A 2 -26.77 5.24 16.34
N GLN A 3 -27.56 5.70 17.33
CA GLN A 3 -27.82 7.12 17.54
C GLN A 3 -26.65 7.87 18.21
N ASP A 4 -25.57 7.15 18.54
CA ASP A 4 -24.33 7.73 19.05
C ASP A 4 -23.15 7.21 18.20
N PRO A 5 -22.44 8.07 17.43
CA PRO A 5 -21.30 7.65 16.64
C PRO A 5 -20.16 7.24 17.56
N ARG A 6 -19.64 6.01 17.38
CA ARG A 6 -18.46 5.54 18.11
C ARG A 6 -17.26 6.43 17.79
N ASP A 7 -16.48 6.80 18.80
CA ASP A 7 -15.19 7.46 18.57
C ASP A 7 -14.15 6.46 18.06
N ALA A 8 -13.34 6.90 17.08
CA ALA A 8 -12.19 6.14 16.60
C ALA A 8 -10.91 6.75 17.20
N LEU A 9 -10.20 5.97 18.00
CA LEU A 9 -9.04 6.42 18.76
C LEU A 9 -7.76 5.74 18.24
N VAL A 10 -6.68 6.51 18.11
CA VAL A 10 -5.35 5.97 17.82
C VAL A 10 -4.67 5.64 19.15
N ILE A 11 -4.55 4.35 19.45
CA ILE A 11 -4.02 3.85 20.73
C ILE A 11 -2.53 3.46 20.66
N GLY A 12 -1.94 3.43 19.45
CA GLY A 12 -0.52 3.18 19.25
C GLY A 12 -0.07 3.44 17.82
N TYR A 13 1.23 3.67 17.65
CA TYR A 13 1.84 3.88 16.33
C TYR A 13 3.32 3.49 16.33
N VAL A 14 3.79 3.01 15.18
CA VAL A 14 5.20 2.72 14.90
C VAL A 14 5.50 3.03 13.44
N ARG A 15 6.80 3.07 13.10
CA ARG A 15 7.27 3.05 11.72
C ARG A 15 8.68 2.49 11.69
N THR A 16 9.09 1.98 10.53
CA THR A 16 10.50 1.73 10.23
C THR A 16 11.25 3.06 10.02
N PRO A 17 12.59 3.04 10.02
CA PRO A 17 13.38 4.11 9.42
C PRO A 17 13.09 4.23 7.91
N PHE A 18 13.21 5.43 7.35
CA PHE A 18 13.18 5.61 5.90
C PHE A 18 14.54 5.29 5.30
N GLY A 19 14.60 4.30 4.41
CA GLY A 19 15.81 3.96 3.66
C GLY A 19 15.94 4.80 2.39
N ARG A 20 17.17 5.17 2.01
CA ARG A 20 17.44 5.72 0.67
C ARG A 20 17.19 4.65 -0.40
N TYR A 21 16.86 5.08 -1.62
CA TYR A 21 16.81 4.18 -2.79
C TYR A 21 18.14 3.44 -2.94
N GLY A 22 18.10 2.10 -3.07
CA GLY A 22 19.30 1.25 -3.11
C GLY A 22 20.10 1.22 -1.80
N GLY A 23 19.55 1.73 -0.70
CA GLY A 23 20.22 1.88 0.60
C GLY A 23 19.93 0.75 1.58
N ALA A 24 19.92 1.11 2.88
CA ALA A 24 19.90 0.17 4.00
C ALA A 24 18.72 -0.84 4.01
N LEU A 25 17.58 -0.49 3.40
CA LEU A 25 16.40 -1.35 3.34
C LEU A 25 16.15 -1.97 1.95
N ALA A 26 17.04 -1.76 0.97
CA ALA A 26 16.81 -2.21 -0.41
C ALA A 26 16.75 -3.73 -0.57
N GLN A 27 17.30 -4.48 0.38
CA GLN A 27 17.27 -5.94 0.41
C GLN A 27 16.09 -6.51 1.21
N VAL A 28 15.28 -5.65 1.83
CA VAL A 28 14.09 -6.07 2.60
C VAL A 28 12.88 -6.00 1.68
N ARG A 29 12.11 -7.09 1.61
CA ARG A 29 10.88 -7.14 0.81
C ARG A 29 9.80 -6.25 1.43
N PRO A 30 8.90 -5.64 0.63
CA PRO A 30 7.81 -4.81 1.14
C PRO A 30 6.81 -5.58 2.02
N ASP A 31 6.50 -6.84 1.70
CA ASP A 31 5.62 -7.69 2.53
C ASP A 31 6.25 -7.99 3.91
N ASP A 32 7.57 -8.23 3.96
CA ASP A 32 8.33 -8.34 5.21
C ASP A 32 8.43 -7.02 5.98
N LEU A 33 8.59 -5.89 5.28
CA LEU A 33 8.65 -4.57 5.91
C LEU A 33 7.31 -4.21 6.56
N ALA A 34 6.20 -4.55 5.90
CA ALA A 34 4.85 -4.38 6.42
C ALA A 34 4.58 -5.31 7.60
N SER A 35 4.95 -6.59 7.51
CA SER A 35 4.74 -7.54 8.61
C SER A 35 5.51 -7.13 9.88
N HIS A 36 6.72 -6.61 9.72
CA HIS A 36 7.53 -6.10 10.82
C HIS A 36 6.83 -4.97 11.59
N VAL A 37 6.24 -3.98 10.90
CA VAL A 37 5.53 -2.89 11.59
C VAL A 37 4.22 -3.33 12.23
N ILE A 38 3.52 -4.32 11.64
CA ILE A 38 2.32 -4.92 12.26
C ILE A 38 2.70 -5.59 13.58
N ARG A 39 3.74 -6.44 13.61
CA ARG A 39 4.18 -7.06 14.87
C ARG A 39 4.63 -6.01 15.89
N ALA A 40 5.43 -5.04 15.46
CA ALA A 40 5.98 -4.02 16.35
C ALA A 40 4.89 -3.14 17.00
N VAL A 41 3.79 -2.81 16.30
CA VAL A 41 2.71 -2.01 16.91
C VAL A 41 1.89 -2.84 17.89
N LEU A 42 1.62 -4.10 17.59
CA LEU A 42 0.88 -5.00 18.48
C LEU A 42 1.66 -5.28 19.77
N GLU A 43 2.97 -5.53 19.66
CA GLU A 43 3.88 -5.71 20.80
C GLU A 43 3.95 -4.45 21.68
N ARG A 44 4.05 -3.25 21.08
CA ARG A 44 4.17 -1.99 21.84
C ARG A 44 2.90 -1.56 22.56
N THR A 45 1.75 -2.01 22.09
CA THR A 45 0.45 -1.61 22.65
C THR A 45 -0.08 -2.59 23.68
N ASP A 46 0.64 -3.69 23.92
CA ASP A 46 0.21 -4.80 24.81
C ASP A 46 -1.21 -5.29 24.49
N ILE A 47 -1.60 -5.15 23.21
CA ILE A 47 -2.90 -5.62 22.70
C ILE A 47 -2.91 -7.14 22.59
N GLY A 48 -1.74 -7.80 22.69
CA GLY A 48 -1.59 -9.25 22.79
C GLY A 48 -2.22 -9.98 21.61
N ASP A 49 -2.87 -11.11 21.91
CA ASP A 49 -3.64 -11.93 20.96
C ASP A 49 -5.10 -11.44 20.77
N ARG A 50 -5.43 -10.20 21.15
CA ARG A 50 -6.78 -9.68 20.87
C ARG A 50 -7.05 -9.76 19.37
N GLU A 51 -8.24 -10.23 19.02
CA GLU A 51 -8.63 -10.40 17.62
C GLU A 51 -8.63 -9.03 16.94
N VAL A 52 -7.61 -8.79 16.13
CA VAL A 52 -7.60 -7.69 15.16
C VAL A 52 -8.71 -8.01 14.16
N ASP A 53 -9.67 -7.10 14.01
CA ASP A 53 -10.80 -7.31 13.12
C ASP A 53 -10.42 -7.15 11.66
N GLU A 54 -9.39 -6.35 11.36
CA GLU A 54 -8.95 -6.05 10.00
C GLU A 54 -7.52 -5.46 9.98
N VAL A 55 -6.77 -5.76 8.92
CA VAL A 55 -5.52 -5.08 8.57
C VAL A 55 -5.70 -4.28 7.27
N ILE A 56 -5.57 -2.96 7.34
CA ILE A 56 -5.74 -2.05 6.20
C ILE A 56 -4.40 -1.39 5.89
N PHE A 57 -3.83 -1.67 4.72
CA PHE A 57 -2.53 -1.09 4.32
C PHE A 57 -2.62 -0.33 3.01
N GLY A 58 -2.03 0.86 2.98
CA GLY A 58 -1.79 1.60 1.76
C GLY A 58 -0.54 1.12 1.02
N ALA A 59 -0.62 0.87 -0.28
CA ALA A 59 0.54 0.59 -1.15
C ALA A 59 0.29 1.11 -2.57
N SER A 60 1.24 1.87 -3.13
CA SER A 60 1.02 2.56 -4.40
C SER A 60 1.36 1.70 -5.62
N ASN A 61 2.31 0.78 -5.48
CA ASN A 61 2.82 -0.02 -6.59
C ASN A 61 2.02 -1.31 -6.83
N GLN A 62 2.12 -2.28 -5.91
CA GLN A 62 1.43 -3.58 -5.94
C GLN A 62 1.74 -4.47 -7.15
N SER A 63 2.81 -4.20 -7.91
CA SER A 63 3.26 -5.05 -9.02
C SER A 63 4.42 -5.97 -8.65
N GLY A 64 5.08 -5.72 -7.52
CA GLY A 64 6.26 -6.45 -7.06
C GLY A 64 5.94 -7.47 -5.98
N GLU A 65 6.81 -7.57 -4.99
CA GLU A 65 6.62 -8.44 -3.81
C GLU A 65 5.46 -7.97 -2.91
N ASP A 66 4.91 -6.77 -3.17
CA ASP A 66 3.70 -6.20 -2.58
C ASP A 66 2.41 -6.50 -3.38
N ASN A 67 2.47 -7.44 -4.33
CA ASN A 67 1.33 -7.83 -5.15
C ASN A 67 0.21 -8.55 -4.38
N ARG A 68 -0.98 -8.58 -5.00
CA ARG A 68 -2.11 -9.43 -4.58
C ARG A 68 -2.50 -9.23 -3.11
N ASN A 69 -2.67 -7.97 -2.70
CA ASN A 69 -3.12 -7.55 -1.37
C ASN A 69 -2.05 -7.71 -0.27
N VAL A 70 -1.05 -6.81 -0.25
CA VAL A 70 0.02 -6.78 0.76
C VAL A 70 -0.49 -6.64 2.19
N GLY A 71 -1.62 -5.97 2.43
CA GLY A 71 -2.26 -5.91 3.76
C GLY A 71 -2.57 -7.31 4.33
N ARG A 72 -3.13 -8.20 3.49
CA ARG A 72 -3.35 -9.60 3.87
C ARG A 72 -2.07 -10.41 3.96
N MET A 73 -1.13 -10.25 3.01
CA MET A 73 0.15 -10.98 3.06
C MET A 73 0.94 -10.63 4.33
N ALA A 74 1.02 -9.34 4.65
CA ALA A 74 1.72 -8.83 5.82
C ALA A 74 1.08 -9.30 7.14
N ALA A 75 -0.26 -9.35 7.21
CA ALA A 75 -0.97 -9.89 8.38
C ALA A 75 -0.57 -11.34 8.67
N LEU A 76 -0.56 -12.20 7.64
CA LEU A 76 -0.15 -13.61 7.76
C LEU A 76 1.33 -13.74 8.14
N LEU A 77 2.22 -12.98 7.50
CA LEU A 77 3.65 -12.97 7.79
C LEU A 77 3.95 -12.43 9.20
N ALA A 78 3.10 -11.54 9.72
CA ALA A 78 3.15 -11.05 11.09
C ALA A 78 2.62 -12.07 12.11
N GLY A 79 2.20 -13.26 11.66
CA GLY A 79 1.71 -14.32 12.53
C GLY A 79 0.31 -14.06 13.12
N LEU A 80 -0.49 -13.17 12.51
CA LEU A 80 -1.89 -13.04 12.88
C LEU A 80 -2.67 -14.29 12.43
N PRO A 81 -3.77 -14.64 13.14
CA PRO A 81 -4.64 -15.73 12.72
C PRO A 81 -5.13 -15.58 11.29
N GLU A 82 -5.30 -16.70 10.57
CA GLU A 82 -5.81 -16.67 9.20
C GLU A 82 -7.23 -16.11 9.09
N THR A 83 -7.97 -16.06 10.19
CA THR A 83 -9.29 -15.45 10.30
C THR A 83 -9.26 -13.92 10.21
N VAL A 84 -8.13 -13.26 10.51
CA VAL A 84 -7.99 -11.80 10.45
C VAL A 84 -7.94 -11.34 8.99
N PRO A 85 -8.97 -10.68 8.45
CA PRO A 85 -8.93 -10.21 7.07
C PRO A 85 -7.82 -9.16 6.87
N GLY A 86 -7.50 -8.90 5.61
CA GLY A 86 -6.64 -7.79 5.24
C GLY A 86 -7.03 -7.20 3.90
N VAL A 87 -6.85 -5.90 3.74
CA VAL A 87 -7.11 -5.19 2.48
C VAL A 87 -5.98 -4.19 2.17
N THR A 88 -5.72 -4.01 0.88
CA THR A 88 -4.77 -3.02 0.39
C THR A 88 -5.50 -1.92 -0.35
N VAL A 89 -5.27 -0.66 0.05
CA VAL A 89 -5.86 0.53 -0.58
C VAL A 89 -4.82 1.28 -1.39
N ASN A 90 -5.25 1.94 -2.48
CA ASN A 90 -4.36 2.73 -3.33
C ASN A 90 -4.97 4.09 -3.63
N ARG A 91 -4.34 5.13 -3.07
CA ARG A 91 -4.52 6.55 -3.37
C ARG A 91 -3.14 7.19 -3.62
N LEU A 92 -2.26 6.49 -4.33
CA LEU A 92 -0.86 6.92 -4.58
C LEU A 92 -0.18 7.37 -3.27
N CYS A 93 0.44 8.55 -3.26
CA CYS A 93 1.12 9.13 -2.09
C CYS A 93 0.23 9.21 -0.82
N GLY A 94 -1.09 9.25 -0.98
CA GLY A 94 -2.06 9.31 0.11
C GLY A 94 -2.53 7.95 0.63
N SER A 95 -2.02 6.82 0.11
CA SER A 95 -2.57 5.48 0.41
C SER A 95 -2.52 5.12 1.89
N GLY A 96 -1.42 5.45 2.59
CA GLY A 96 -1.31 5.16 4.02
C GLY A 96 -2.32 5.95 4.86
N LEU A 97 -2.62 7.19 4.48
CA LEU A 97 -3.66 7.98 5.15
C LEU A 97 -5.06 7.50 4.78
N GLU A 98 -5.29 7.03 3.54
CA GLU A 98 -6.56 6.39 3.18
C GLU A 98 -6.83 5.16 4.03
N ALA A 99 -5.81 4.36 4.34
CA ALA A 99 -5.97 3.20 5.21
C ALA A 99 -6.43 3.59 6.63
N VAL A 100 -5.85 4.65 7.20
CA VAL A 100 -6.27 5.19 8.50
C VAL A 100 -7.70 5.74 8.44
N ASN A 101 -8.06 6.43 7.35
CA ASN A 101 -9.41 6.94 7.16
C ASN A 101 -10.45 5.81 7.02
N ASP A 102 -10.12 4.73 6.30
CA ASP A 102 -10.99 3.54 6.18
C ASP A 102 -11.19 2.87 7.55
N ALA A 103 -10.11 2.66 8.31
CA ALA A 103 -10.20 2.12 9.67
C ALA A 103 -11.11 2.95 10.59
N ALA A 104 -10.94 4.28 10.58
CA ALA A 104 -11.78 5.18 11.38
C ALA A 104 -13.26 5.12 10.96
N ARG A 105 -13.55 5.00 9.66
CA ARG A 105 -14.92 4.85 9.15
C ARG A 105 -15.56 3.54 9.63
N ARG A 106 -14.85 2.41 9.55
CA ARG A 106 -15.34 1.09 9.99
C ARG A 106 -15.63 1.05 11.49
N ILE A 107 -14.75 1.64 12.32
CA ILE A 107 -14.97 1.75 13.77
C ILE A 107 -16.21 2.59 14.08
N ARG A 108 -16.33 3.77 13.45
CA ARG A 108 -17.48 4.67 13.59
C ARG A 108 -18.79 4.02 13.15
N ALA A 109 -18.73 3.18 12.11
CA ALA A 109 -19.87 2.42 11.60
C ALA A 109 -20.26 1.22 12.50
N GLY A 110 -19.40 0.83 13.44
CA GLY A 110 -19.59 -0.36 14.27
C GLY A 110 -19.28 -1.67 13.54
N GLU A 111 -18.50 -1.62 12.46
CA GLU A 111 -18.09 -2.78 11.65
C GLU A 111 -16.79 -3.43 12.15
N ALA A 112 -16.02 -2.72 12.96
CA ALA A 112 -14.81 -3.20 13.62
C ALA A 112 -14.62 -2.51 14.98
N ASP A 113 -13.93 -3.16 15.92
CA ASP A 113 -13.52 -2.62 17.21
C ASP A 113 -12.02 -2.34 17.25
N LEU A 114 -11.20 -3.15 16.57
CA LEU A 114 -9.75 -3.06 16.54
C LEU A 114 -9.20 -3.27 15.13
N VAL A 115 -8.58 -2.23 14.54
CA VAL A 115 -8.02 -2.27 13.18
C VAL A 115 -6.55 -1.87 13.22
N VAL A 116 -5.69 -2.61 12.51
CA VAL A 116 -4.32 -2.19 12.24
C VAL A 116 -4.30 -1.47 10.89
N ALA A 117 -4.03 -0.16 10.92
CA ALA A 117 -3.98 0.67 9.72
C ALA A 117 -2.58 1.25 9.48
N GLY A 118 -2.13 1.25 8.23
CA GLY A 118 -0.82 1.79 7.89
C GLY A 118 -0.55 1.80 6.38
N GLY A 119 0.72 1.69 6.02
CA GLY A 119 1.11 1.59 4.62
C GLY A 119 2.56 1.12 4.46
N VAL A 120 2.87 0.65 3.27
CA VAL A 120 4.21 0.18 2.90
C VAL A 120 4.53 0.57 1.48
N GLU A 121 5.80 0.84 1.21
CA GLU A 121 6.32 1.07 -0.13
C GLU A 121 7.77 0.61 -0.17
N SER A 122 8.17 -0.09 -1.24
CA SER A 122 9.57 -0.47 -1.49
C SER A 122 9.97 -0.07 -2.90
N MET A 123 10.24 1.22 -3.08
CA MET A 123 10.69 1.76 -4.37
C MET A 123 11.98 1.09 -4.86
N SER A 124 12.89 0.70 -3.94
CA SER A 124 14.14 0.01 -4.31
C SER A 124 13.92 -1.37 -4.95
N ARG A 125 12.75 -1.97 -4.73
CA ARG A 125 12.40 -3.33 -5.20
C ARG A 125 11.19 -3.31 -6.14
N ALA A 126 10.78 -2.13 -6.60
CA ALA A 126 9.74 -1.98 -7.60
C ALA A 126 10.18 -2.68 -8.90
N PRO A 127 9.39 -3.60 -9.47
CA PRO A 127 9.82 -4.36 -10.63
C PRO A 127 9.66 -3.57 -11.93
N LEU A 128 10.20 -4.14 -13.01
CA LEU A 128 9.83 -3.76 -14.36
C LEU A 128 8.55 -4.49 -14.77
N VAL A 129 7.68 -3.82 -15.54
CA VAL A 129 6.45 -4.42 -16.10
C VAL A 129 6.43 -4.33 -17.62
N THR A 130 5.70 -5.23 -18.27
CA THR A 130 5.49 -5.20 -19.72
C THR A 130 4.06 -5.58 -20.08
N LEU A 131 3.57 -5.06 -21.20
CA LEU A 131 2.25 -5.45 -21.71
C LEU A 131 2.30 -6.86 -22.28
N LYS A 132 1.20 -7.58 -22.13
CA LYS A 132 1.01 -8.82 -22.87
C LYS A 132 1.02 -8.52 -24.37
N PRO A 133 1.51 -9.45 -25.21
CA PRO A 133 1.31 -9.34 -26.65
C PRO A 133 -0.16 -9.24 -27.04
N SER A 134 -0.46 -8.44 -28.06
CA SER A 134 -1.80 -8.31 -28.63
C SER A 134 -2.13 -9.36 -29.70
N GLU A 135 -1.13 -10.12 -30.16
CA GLU A 135 -1.27 -11.13 -31.21
C GLU A 135 -0.35 -12.34 -30.96
N ALA A 136 -0.65 -13.46 -31.63
CA ALA A 136 0.18 -14.65 -31.61
C ALA A 136 1.47 -14.43 -32.43
N PHE A 137 2.58 -15.02 -31.96
CA PHE A 137 3.92 -14.89 -32.59
C PHE A 137 4.36 -13.43 -32.85
N PRO A 138 4.26 -12.56 -31.82
CA PRO A 138 4.50 -11.13 -31.99
C PRO A 138 5.97 -10.85 -32.29
N ARG A 139 6.26 -10.02 -33.29
CA ARG A 139 7.63 -9.61 -33.66
C ARG A 139 7.98 -8.23 -33.05
N GLY A 140 9.23 -7.80 -33.21
CA GLY A 140 9.69 -6.47 -32.80
C GLY A 140 10.04 -6.32 -31.32
N GLU A 141 10.41 -5.10 -30.95
CA GLU A 141 10.88 -4.75 -29.60
C GLU A 141 9.77 -4.87 -28.54
N ARG A 142 10.19 -5.03 -27.28
CA ARG A 142 9.31 -5.04 -26.11
C ARG A 142 9.77 -4.00 -25.13
N VAL A 143 8.84 -3.16 -24.71
CA VAL A 143 9.11 -2.15 -23.69
C VAL A 143 8.95 -2.78 -22.31
N LEU A 144 10.01 -2.66 -21.50
CA LEU A 144 9.96 -2.86 -20.06
C LEU A 144 9.82 -1.48 -19.42
N ALA A 145 8.73 -1.26 -18.68
CA ALA A 145 8.47 -0.01 -17.99
C ALA A 145 8.83 -0.13 -16.50
N ASP A 146 9.53 0.87 -15.98
CA ASP A 146 9.86 0.99 -14.56
C ASP A 146 8.62 1.39 -13.74
N THR A 147 8.39 0.69 -12.63
CA THR A 147 7.30 0.98 -11.69
C THR A 147 7.76 1.73 -10.45
N THR A 148 9.05 2.01 -10.31
CA THR A 148 9.65 2.73 -9.17
C THR A 148 8.92 4.05 -8.91
N LEU A 149 8.65 4.85 -9.95
CA LEU A 149 7.91 6.09 -9.83
C LEU A 149 7.36 6.54 -11.19
N GLY A 150 6.25 7.28 -11.16
CA GLY A 150 5.79 8.06 -12.30
C GLY A 150 4.94 7.30 -13.31
N TRP A 151 4.72 7.97 -14.44
CA TRP A 151 3.86 7.51 -15.52
C TRP A 151 4.46 6.33 -16.27
N ARG A 152 3.62 5.32 -16.53
CA ARG A 152 3.93 4.14 -17.33
C ARG A 152 2.65 3.64 -17.98
N LEU A 153 2.78 2.96 -19.13
CA LEU A 153 1.63 2.40 -19.86
C LEU A 153 0.53 3.46 -20.10
N VAL A 154 0.96 4.68 -20.46
CA VAL A 154 0.11 5.86 -20.56
C VAL A 154 -1.01 5.64 -21.58
N ASN A 155 -2.25 5.94 -21.18
CA ASN A 155 -3.39 5.92 -22.09
C ASN A 155 -3.36 7.18 -22.98
N PRO A 156 -3.31 7.07 -24.32
CA PRO A 156 -3.30 8.22 -25.22
C PRO A 156 -4.47 9.19 -24.99
N ARG A 157 -5.64 8.67 -24.61
CA ARG A 157 -6.82 9.50 -24.33
C ARG A 157 -6.60 10.49 -23.18
N MET A 158 -5.67 10.23 -22.25
CA MET A 158 -5.35 11.20 -21.20
C MET A 158 -4.73 12.47 -21.82
N VAL A 159 -3.84 12.29 -22.79
CA VAL A 159 -3.21 13.38 -23.55
C VAL A 159 -4.26 14.10 -24.41
N ASP A 160 -5.11 13.36 -25.11
CA ASP A 160 -6.17 13.93 -25.95
C ASP A 160 -7.15 14.81 -25.15
N LEU A 161 -7.38 14.48 -23.87
CA LEU A 161 -8.21 15.25 -22.95
C LEU A 161 -7.46 16.45 -22.30
N GLY A 162 -6.19 16.68 -22.65
CA GLY A 162 -5.35 17.74 -22.10
C GLY A 162 -4.69 17.41 -20.75
N TYR A 163 -4.84 16.18 -20.25
CA TYR A 163 -4.16 15.71 -19.03
C TYR A 163 -2.83 15.05 -19.40
N HIS A 164 -1.84 15.88 -19.70
CA HIS A 164 -0.50 15.40 -20.08
C HIS A 164 0.20 14.69 -18.92
N PRO A 165 0.92 13.58 -19.17
CA PRO A 165 1.61 12.78 -18.16
C PRO A 165 2.93 13.44 -17.72
N ILE A 166 2.86 14.69 -17.26
CA ILE A 166 4.01 15.40 -16.73
C ILE A 166 4.46 14.78 -15.41
N SER A 167 5.76 14.81 -15.17
CA SER A 167 6.39 14.26 -13.97
C SER A 167 6.00 15.06 -12.72
N LEU A 168 6.20 14.45 -11.55
CA LEU A 168 5.98 15.13 -10.27
C LEU A 168 6.86 16.37 -10.12
N GLY A 169 8.09 16.34 -10.65
CA GLY A 169 8.98 17.51 -10.68
C GLY A 169 8.41 18.64 -11.51
N GLU A 170 7.90 18.35 -12.70
CA GLU A 170 7.24 19.36 -13.56
C GLU A 170 5.99 19.93 -12.89
N THR A 171 5.17 19.11 -12.22
CA THR A 171 4.02 19.64 -11.48
C THR A 171 4.43 20.59 -10.36
N ALA A 172 5.60 20.36 -9.74
CA ALA A 172 6.12 21.21 -8.68
C ALA A 172 6.65 22.55 -9.19
N GLU A 173 7.13 22.63 -10.43
CA GLU A 173 7.56 23.89 -11.07
C GLU A 173 6.37 24.72 -11.59
N ASN A 174 5.21 24.10 -11.81
CA ASN A 174 4.02 24.74 -12.37
C ASN A 174 3.10 25.40 -11.32
N VAL A 175 3.51 25.47 -10.05
CA VAL A 175 2.72 26.04 -8.93
C VAL A 175 2.91 27.53 -8.73
#